data_AF-A0A540W6I6-F1
#
_entry.id   AF-A0A540W6I6-F1
#
_cell.length_a   1.000
_cell.length_b   1.000
_cell.length_c   1.000
_cell.angle_alpha   90.00
_cell.angle_beta   90.00
_cell.angle_gamma   90.00
#
_symmetry.space_group_name_H-M   'P 1'
#
loop_
_entity.id
_entity.type
_entity.pdbx_description
1 polymer ?
#
loop_
_entity_poly.entity_id
_entity_poly.type
_entity_poly.pdbx_seq_one_letter_code
_entity_poly.pdbx_strand_id
1 'polypeptide(L)'
;MDGRLLVDGERNGARRFRPGGAGRVLALPLLGVLLATGAAACTDSSSDNSKALDGWAQQVCDGLRDPVAQSRAALDDTAQVKQNESAADLQKRLSGDLGQLSTSNQQIADAMSKAGAPKIANGAGVQQDAVNELHQASQGFKDVQQKLTALPTNDQGKFADGLKSIGDQAQQLAKLSNTAMTTVQTGDLGKAFARQPGCRAAADASGSPAPNAAPSGSGSPAASTGASPGAPSSGSPAAGGSASGSPSGSPSAGGSPSGNGSGSPSGSASPS
;
A
#
# COMPACT_ATOMS: atom_id res chain seq x y z
N MET A 1 -18.46 77.97 -15.33
CA MET A 1 -19.72 77.36 -14.90
C MET A 1 -19.44 75.94 -14.46
N ASP A 2 -19.95 75.63 -13.27
CA ASP A 2 -19.92 74.38 -12.51
C ASP A 2 -20.33 73.10 -13.23
N GLY A 3 -19.86 71.96 -12.69
CA GLY A 3 -20.41 70.63 -12.97
C GLY A 3 -19.61 69.49 -12.32
N ARG A 4 -19.98 69.11 -11.09
CA ARG A 4 -19.38 68.05 -10.24
C ARG A 4 -20.27 66.79 -10.24
N LEU A 5 -19.65 65.63 -9.92
CA LEU A 5 -20.23 64.32 -9.47
C LEU A 5 -20.69 63.35 -10.60
N LEU A 6 -20.40 62.03 -10.65
CA LEU A 6 -20.23 60.90 -9.69
C LEU A 6 -19.29 59.80 -10.32
N VAL A 7 -18.33 59.13 -9.65
CA VAL A 7 -18.36 57.82 -8.92
C VAL A 7 -19.26 56.74 -9.58
N ASP A 8 -18.93 55.47 -9.87
CA ASP A 8 -18.04 54.36 -9.42
C ASP A 8 -17.70 53.50 -10.67
N GLY A 9 -16.55 52.83 -10.86
CA GLY A 9 -16.12 51.60 -10.19
C GLY A 9 -16.29 50.37 -11.10
N GLU A 10 -15.22 49.84 -11.72
CA GLU A 10 -15.15 48.39 -12.04
C GLU A 10 -13.72 47.89 -12.36
N ARG A 11 -13.45 46.69 -11.85
CA ARG A 11 -12.19 45.93 -11.89
C ARG A 11 -12.18 45.00 -13.10
N ASN A 12 -11.07 44.88 -13.84
CA ASN A 12 -10.75 43.71 -14.67
C ASN A 12 -9.29 43.83 -15.18
N GLY A 13 -8.38 42.86 -15.09
CA GLY A 13 -8.43 41.50 -14.57
C GLY A 13 -7.01 40.94 -14.55
N ALA A 14 -6.49 40.61 -13.36
CA ALA A 14 -5.27 39.85 -13.21
C ALA A 14 -5.61 38.37 -13.45
N ARG A 15 -5.12 37.80 -14.55
CA ARG A 15 -5.17 36.36 -14.82
C ARG A 15 -4.33 35.64 -13.74
N ARG A 16 -4.98 35.12 -12.71
CA ARG A 16 -4.36 34.15 -11.80
C ARG A 16 -4.28 32.80 -12.50
N PHE A 17 -3.05 32.36 -12.72
CA PHE A 17 -2.70 31.01 -13.12
C PHE A 17 -3.20 30.02 -12.05
N ARG A 18 -4.09 29.10 -12.43
CA ARG A 18 -4.56 28.01 -11.58
C ARG A 18 -3.58 26.83 -11.68
N PRO A 19 -2.89 26.40 -10.62
CA PRO A 19 -2.19 25.12 -10.64
C PRO A 19 -3.24 24.02 -10.41
N GLY A 20 -3.77 23.46 -11.50
CA GLY A 20 -4.57 22.24 -11.50
C GLY A 20 -3.67 21.04 -11.79
N GLY A 21 -2.96 20.55 -10.80
CA GLY A 21 -2.21 19.30 -10.85
C GLY A 21 -2.70 18.38 -9.74
N ALA A 22 -3.80 17.69 -9.98
CA ALA A 22 -4.28 16.62 -9.12
C ALA A 22 -3.27 15.47 -9.19
N GLY A 23 -2.26 15.49 -8.31
CA GLY A 23 -1.47 14.31 -8.01
C GLY A 23 -2.43 13.21 -7.59
N ARG A 24 -2.47 12.11 -8.35
CA ARG A 24 -3.15 10.89 -7.93
C ARG A 24 -2.45 10.39 -6.67
N VAL A 25 -2.95 10.82 -5.51
CA VAL A 25 -2.61 10.25 -4.22
C VAL A 25 -3.00 8.78 -4.31
N LEU A 26 -2.01 7.90 -4.33
CA LEU A 26 -2.23 6.47 -4.15
C LEU A 26 -2.76 6.32 -2.73
N ALA A 27 -4.08 6.18 -2.60
CA ALA A 27 -4.74 5.85 -1.35
C ALA A 27 -4.29 4.44 -0.95
N LEU A 28 -3.19 4.36 -0.20
CA LEU A 28 -2.85 3.17 0.56
C LEU A 28 -3.94 3.02 1.62
N PRO A 29 -4.62 1.86 1.71
CA PRO A 29 -5.66 1.66 2.69
C PRO A 29 -5.03 1.85 4.07
N LEU A 30 -5.41 2.95 4.73
CA LEU A 30 -5.15 3.15 6.14
C LEU A 30 -5.64 1.89 6.86
N LEU A 31 -4.76 1.27 7.64
CA LEU A 31 -5.08 0.14 8.50
C LEU A 31 -6.45 0.39 9.15
N GLY A 32 -7.38 -0.51 8.84
CA GLY A 32 -8.81 -0.24 8.81
C GLY A 32 -9.38 0.38 10.09
N VAL A 33 -10.13 1.46 9.91
CA VAL A 33 -11.03 1.99 10.94
C VAL A 33 -12.19 1.01 11.11
N LEU A 34 -12.12 0.14 12.11
CA LEU A 34 -13.32 -0.57 12.59
C LEU A 34 -14.12 0.39 13.47
N LEU A 35 -15.22 0.89 12.92
CA LEU A 35 -16.30 1.53 13.66
C LEU A 35 -16.88 0.50 14.64
N ALA A 36 -16.54 0.65 15.92
CA ALA A 36 -17.14 -0.11 17.01
C ALA A 36 -18.58 0.39 17.26
N THR A 37 -19.55 -0.21 16.58
CA THR A 37 -20.95 -0.20 17.02
C THR A 37 -21.23 -1.46 17.82
N GLY A 38 -21.73 -1.27 19.04
CA GLY A 38 -21.82 -2.31 20.06
C GLY A 38 -22.87 -3.39 19.77
N ALA A 39 -22.52 -4.60 20.18
CA ALA A 39 -23.42 -5.54 20.85
C ALA A 39 -22.53 -6.48 21.69
N ALA A 40 -22.54 -6.27 23.01
CA ALA A 40 -21.99 -7.23 23.95
C ALA A 40 -22.87 -8.48 23.93
N ALA A 41 -22.47 -9.49 23.16
CA ALA A 41 -22.98 -10.85 23.30
C ALA A 41 -21.95 -11.65 24.09
N CYS A 42 -22.29 -11.91 25.35
CA CYS A 42 -21.52 -12.76 26.26
C CYS A 42 -21.38 -14.17 25.66
N THR A 43 -20.14 -14.68 25.59
CA THR A 43 -19.90 -16.13 25.59
C THR A 43 -19.02 -16.44 26.80
N ASP A 44 -19.66 -17.04 27.79
CA ASP A 44 -19.20 -17.28 29.16
C ASP A 44 -18.36 -18.57 29.27
N SER A 45 -17.35 -18.70 28.42
CA SER A 45 -16.27 -19.70 28.57
C SER A 45 -14.90 -19.12 28.19
N SER A 46 -14.87 -17.78 28.07
CA SER A 46 -13.92 -17.02 27.25
C SER A 46 -13.13 -15.97 28.04
N SER A 47 -13.22 -15.92 29.38
CA SER A 47 -12.57 -14.86 30.18
C SER A 47 -11.04 -14.98 30.22
N ASP A 48 -10.49 -16.18 30.38
CA ASP A 48 -9.03 -16.39 30.38
C ASP A 48 -8.43 -16.21 28.98
N ASN A 49 -9.11 -16.72 27.95
CA ASN A 49 -8.67 -16.57 26.56
C ASN A 49 -8.75 -15.10 26.09
N SER A 50 -9.84 -14.39 26.41
CA SER A 50 -9.95 -12.96 26.08
C SER A 50 -8.90 -12.12 26.80
N LYS A 51 -8.63 -12.38 28.09
CA LYS A 51 -7.55 -11.73 28.83
C LYS A 51 -6.17 -12.03 28.25
N ALA A 52 -5.93 -13.26 27.81
CA ALA A 52 -4.68 -13.64 27.15
C ALA A 52 -4.52 -12.94 25.78
N LEU A 53 -5.59 -12.85 24.98
CA LEU A 53 -5.59 -12.13 23.71
C LEU A 53 -5.41 -10.63 23.89
N ASP A 54 -6.02 -10.03 24.91
CA ASP A 54 -5.83 -8.62 25.23
C ASP A 54 -4.41 -8.33 25.71
N GLY A 55 -3.83 -9.18 26.55
CA GLY A 55 -2.44 -9.06 26.98
C GLY A 55 -1.46 -9.22 25.81
N TRP A 56 -1.71 -10.18 24.92
CA TRP A 56 -0.90 -10.36 23.71
C TRP A 56 -1.02 -9.15 22.78
N ALA A 57 -2.24 -8.66 22.52
CA ALA A 57 -2.46 -7.50 21.68
C ALA A 57 -1.81 -6.25 22.27
N GLN A 58 -1.87 -6.07 23.59
CA GLN A 58 -1.21 -4.95 24.27
C GLN A 58 0.30 -4.99 24.03
N GLN A 59 0.94 -6.14 24.27
CA GLN A 59 2.37 -6.31 24.08
C GLN A 59 2.81 -6.02 22.64
N VAL A 60 2.03 -6.49 21.66
CA VAL A 60 2.30 -6.20 20.24
C VAL A 60 2.10 -4.70 19.97
N CYS A 61 0.98 -4.10 20.37
CA CYS A 61 0.71 -2.68 20.18
C CYS A 61 1.80 -1.77 20.76
N ASP A 62 2.29 -2.09 21.95
CA ASP A 62 3.36 -1.33 22.61
C ASP A 62 4.67 -1.39 21.81
N GLY A 63 5.00 -2.55 21.24
CA GLY A 63 6.16 -2.72 20.37
C GLY A 63 6.01 -2.13 18.97
N LEU A 64 4.78 -1.91 18.50
CA LEU A 64 4.49 -1.43 17.15
C LEU A 64 4.47 0.10 17.02
N ARG A 65 4.22 0.84 18.10
CA ARG A 65 3.92 2.28 18.04
C ARG A 65 5.00 3.08 17.30
N ASP A 66 6.25 2.94 17.72
CA ASP A 66 7.37 3.69 17.17
C ASP A 66 7.73 3.25 15.75
N PRO A 67 7.93 1.95 15.42
CA PRO A 67 8.24 1.55 14.05
C PRO A 67 7.11 1.83 13.05
N VAL A 68 5.84 1.79 13.48
CA VAL A 68 4.71 2.19 12.63
C VAL A 68 4.76 3.69 12.34
N ALA A 69 5.06 4.53 13.34
CA ALA A 69 5.20 5.97 13.12
C ALA A 69 6.39 6.29 12.19
N GLN A 70 7.51 5.60 12.36
CA GLN A 70 8.69 5.74 11.50
C GLN A 70 8.41 5.30 10.06
N SER A 71 7.71 4.17 9.87
CA SER A 71 7.31 3.70 8.54
C SER A 71 6.43 4.73 7.83
N ARG A 72 5.49 5.34 8.54
CA ARG A 72 4.61 6.36 7.97
C ARG A 72 5.36 7.61 7.55
N ALA A 73 6.23 8.12 8.42
CA ALA A 73 7.06 9.28 8.09
C ALA A 73 7.90 9.04 6.83
N ALA A 74 8.48 7.83 6.68
CA ALA A 74 9.23 7.45 5.50
C ALA A 74 8.34 7.36 4.24
N LEU A 75 7.16 6.75 4.34
CA LEU A 75 6.19 6.69 3.22
C LEU A 75 5.71 8.09 2.81
N ASP A 76 5.44 8.96 3.79
CA ASP A 76 4.99 10.32 3.55
C ASP A 76 6.06 11.16 2.86
N ASP A 77 7.34 11.01 3.24
CA ASP A 77 8.45 11.70 2.57
C ASP A 77 8.69 11.13 1.16
N THR A 78 8.61 9.81 0.98
CA THR A 78 8.72 9.16 -0.35
C THR A 78 7.64 9.65 -1.33
N ALA A 79 6.45 10.02 -0.82
CA ALA A 79 5.37 10.60 -1.64
C ALA A 79 5.59 12.08 -2.01
N GLN A 80 6.55 12.78 -1.40
CA GLN A 80 6.82 14.20 -1.68
C GLN A 80 7.62 14.39 -2.96
N VAL A 81 7.13 15.30 -3.81
CA VAL A 81 7.88 15.86 -4.93
C VAL A 81 8.49 17.20 -4.49
N LYS A 82 9.81 17.26 -4.36
CA LYS A 82 10.54 18.48 -4.00
C LYS A 82 11.02 19.19 -5.27
N GLN A 83 10.64 20.46 -5.41
CA GLN A 83 11.03 21.28 -6.56
C GLN A 83 12.55 21.51 -6.54
N ASN A 84 13.18 21.42 -7.71
CA ASN A 84 14.63 21.59 -7.90
C ASN A 84 15.50 20.58 -7.11
N GLU A 85 14.94 19.43 -6.74
CA GLU A 85 15.73 18.34 -6.15
C GLU A 85 16.59 17.67 -7.23
N SER A 86 17.90 17.59 -7.00
CA SER A 86 18.80 16.90 -7.93
C SER A 86 18.59 15.38 -7.86
N ALA A 87 18.96 14.64 -8.90
CA ALA A 87 18.88 13.18 -8.88
C ALA A 87 19.69 12.56 -7.72
N ALA A 88 20.85 13.16 -7.38
CA ALA A 88 21.66 12.72 -6.26
C ALA A 88 21.01 12.96 -4.90
N ASP A 89 20.35 14.12 -4.72
CA ASP A 89 19.63 14.44 -3.49
C ASP A 89 18.40 13.55 -3.33
N LEU A 90 17.63 13.36 -4.41
CA LEU A 90 16.48 12.47 -4.45
C LEU A 90 16.89 11.02 -4.12
N GLN A 91 17.98 10.53 -4.71
CA GLN A 91 18.52 9.21 -4.42
C GLN A 91 18.89 9.05 -2.94
N LYS A 92 19.62 10.03 -2.39
CA LYS A 92 20.04 10.02 -0.99
C LYS A 92 18.84 10.01 -0.04
N ARG A 93 17.85 10.85 -0.33
CA ARG A 93 16.63 10.98 0.46
C ARG A 93 15.82 9.68 0.45
N LEU A 94 15.46 9.20 -0.73
CA LEU A 94 14.67 7.97 -0.88
C LEU A 94 15.44 6.74 -0.35
N SER A 95 16.77 6.71 -0.42
CA SER A 95 17.56 5.66 0.22
C SER A 95 17.43 5.71 1.75
N GLY A 96 17.30 6.90 2.35
CA GLY A 96 17.03 7.04 3.78
C GLY A 96 15.68 6.45 4.15
N ASP A 97 14.64 6.80 3.39
CA ASP A 97 13.27 6.31 3.60
C ASP A 97 13.17 4.79 3.46
N LEU A 98 13.75 4.22 2.40
CA LEU A 98 13.78 2.76 2.20
C LEU A 98 14.52 2.03 3.33
N GLY A 99 15.61 2.62 3.85
CA GLY A 99 16.32 2.10 5.01
C GLY A 99 15.47 2.15 6.29
N GLN A 100 14.69 3.22 6.47
CA GLN A 100 13.74 3.33 7.58
C GLN A 100 12.63 2.29 7.47
N LEU A 101 12.10 2.04 6.28
CA LEU A 101 11.09 1.01 6.04
C LEU A 101 11.64 -0.40 6.30
N SER A 102 12.86 -0.68 5.85
CA SER A 102 13.56 -1.93 6.18
C SER A 102 13.65 -2.15 7.69
N THR A 103 14.13 -1.12 8.41
CA THR A 103 14.34 -1.19 9.86
C THR A 103 13.02 -1.34 10.61
N SER A 104 12.00 -0.57 10.23
CA SER A 104 10.70 -0.60 10.88
C SER A 104 9.99 -1.95 10.70
N ASN A 105 10.06 -2.54 9.51
CA ASN A 105 9.50 -3.88 9.27
C ASN A 105 10.20 -4.95 10.13
N GLN A 106 11.52 -4.85 10.29
CA GLN A 106 12.26 -5.74 11.19
C GLN A 106 11.82 -5.58 12.64
N GLN A 107 11.69 -4.34 13.12
CA GLN A 107 11.25 -4.06 14.50
C GLN A 107 9.83 -4.55 14.76
N ILE A 108 8.92 -4.43 13.79
CA ILE A 108 7.56 -4.98 13.89
C ILE A 108 7.60 -6.51 13.96
N ALA A 109 8.42 -7.16 13.13
CA ALA A 109 8.61 -8.61 13.17
C ALA A 109 9.16 -9.06 14.54
N ASP A 110 10.15 -8.35 15.07
CA ASP A 110 10.75 -8.64 16.37
C ASP A 110 9.73 -8.47 17.52
N ALA A 111 8.87 -7.45 17.45
CA ALA A 111 7.79 -7.24 18.42
C ALA A 111 6.77 -8.40 18.40
N MET A 112 6.37 -8.86 17.20
CA MET A 112 5.46 -10.01 17.04
C MET A 112 6.11 -11.31 17.52
N SER A 113 7.38 -11.52 17.19
CA SER A 113 8.17 -12.67 17.66
C SER A 113 8.27 -12.69 19.19
N LYS A 114 8.55 -11.55 19.81
CA LYS A 114 8.63 -11.39 21.26
C LYS A 114 7.29 -11.63 21.97
N ALA A 115 6.16 -11.27 21.33
CA ALA A 115 4.84 -11.56 21.86
C ALA A 115 4.47 -13.05 21.81
N GLY A 116 5.13 -13.81 20.92
CA GLY A 116 4.88 -15.23 20.74
C GLY A 116 3.50 -15.51 20.11
N ALA A 117 3.12 -16.79 20.10
CA ALA A 117 1.87 -17.22 19.48
C ALA A 117 0.64 -16.72 20.26
N PRO A 118 -0.33 -16.04 19.61
CA PRO A 118 -1.59 -15.72 20.26
C PRO A 118 -2.41 -16.97 20.56
N LYS A 119 -3.26 -16.91 21.60
CA LYS A 119 -4.15 -17.99 22.02
C LYS A 119 -5.41 -18.09 21.13
N ILE A 120 -5.20 -18.39 19.86
CA ILE A 120 -6.26 -18.69 18.87
C ILE A 120 -5.97 -20.02 18.17
N ALA A 121 -6.96 -20.54 17.42
CA ALA A 121 -6.73 -21.63 16.49
C ALA A 121 -5.61 -21.25 15.50
N ASN A 122 -4.62 -22.11 15.34
CA ASN A 122 -3.43 -21.88 14.53
C ASN A 122 -2.63 -20.60 14.88
N GLY A 123 -2.64 -20.15 16.13
CA GLY A 123 -1.92 -18.92 16.52
C GLY A 123 -0.42 -18.96 16.26
N ALA A 124 0.23 -20.12 16.39
CA ALA A 124 1.65 -20.28 16.07
C ALA A 124 1.93 -20.06 14.57
N GLY A 125 1.09 -20.62 13.68
CA GLY A 125 1.21 -20.40 12.24
C GLY A 125 1.01 -18.93 11.88
N VAL A 126 -0.04 -18.31 12.42
CA VAL A 126 -0.33 -16.87 12.19
C VAL A 126 0.86 -15.99 12.61
N GLN A 127 1.47 -16.26 13.77
CA GLN A 127 2.62 -15.49 14.24
C GLN A 127 3.85 -15.72 13.34
N GLN A 128 4.14 -16.97 12.99
CA GLN A 128 5.29 -17.31 12.17
C GLN A 128 5.19 -16.72 10.76
N ASP A 129 4.01 -16.82 10.13
CA ASP A 129 3.77 -16.27 8.80
C ASP A 129 3.93 -14.75 8.80
N ALA A 130 3.32 -14.05 9.76
CA ALA A 130 3.45 -12.60 9.88
C ALA A 130 4.92 -12.16 10.09
N VAL A 131 5.65 -12.83 10.98
CA VAL A 131 7.07 -12.55 11.23
C VAL A 131 7.92 -12.80 9.98
N ASN A 132 7.68 -13.91 9.28
CA ASN A 132 8.42 -14.22 8.05
C ASN A 132 8.16 -13.17 6.95
N GLU A 133 6.91 -12.82 6.70
CA GLU A 133 6.54 -11.83 5.68
C GLU A 133 7.14 -10.45 5.99
N LEU A 134 7.14 -10.04 7.27
CA LEU A 134 7.75 -8.78 7.70
C LEU A 134 9.28 -8.79 7.57
N HIS A 135 9.94 -9.91 7.90
CA HIS A 135 11.38 -10.04 7.65
C HIS A 135 11.72 -10.04 6.15
N GLN A 136 10.91 -10.70 5.32
CA GLN A 136 11.06 -10.65 3.88
C GLN A 136 10.90 -9.24 3.33
N ALA A 137 9.89 -8.50 3.81
CA ALA A 137 9.70 -7.11 3.44
C ALA A 137 10.89 -6.24 3.88
N SER A 138 11.39 -6.45 5.10
CA SER A 138 12.59 -5.79 5.61
C SER A 138 13.80 -5.96 4.69
N GLN A 139 14.15 -7.22 4.37
CA GLN A 139 15.28 -7.49 3.47
C GLN A 139 15.03 -6.93 2.06
N GLY A 140 13.82 -7.07 1.54
CA GLY A 140 13.49 -6.51 0.23
C GLY A 140 13.63 -4.99 0.17
N PHE A 141 13.23 -4.26 1.22
CA PHE A 141 13.42 -2.80 1.26
C PHE A 141 14.90 -2.43 1.29
N LYS A 142 15.73 -3.20 2.01
CA LYS A 142 17.18 -3.04 2.00
C LYS A 142 17.79 -3.31 0.62
N ASP A 143 17.33 -4.33 -0.09
CA ASP A 143 17.79 -4.63 -1.45
C ASP A 143 17.39 -3.52 -2.43
N VAL A 144 16.17 -3.00 -2.31
CA VAL A 144 15.68 -1.88 -3.12
C VAL A 144 16.47 -0.59 -2.80
N GLN A 145 16.81 -0.36 -1.54
CA GLN A 145 17.70 0.74 -1.12
C GLN A 145 19.08 0.65 -1.80
N GLN A 146 19.67 -0.55 -1.86
CA GLN A 146 20.96 -0.77 -2.52
C GLN A 146 20.86 -0.52 -4.02
N LYS A 147 19.81 -1.03 -4.68
CA LYS A 147 19.55 -0.77 -6.11
C LYS A 147 19.38 0.72 -6.39
N LEU A 148 18.67 1.43 -5.54
CA LEU A 148 18.51 2.88 -5.64
C LEU A 148 19.85 3.61 -5.56
N THR A 149 20.69 3.23 -4.59
CA THR A 149 22.01 3.84 -4.40
C THR A 149 22.94 3.60 -5.59
N ALA A 150 22.70 2.54 -6.35
CA ALA A 150 23.49 2.19 -7.53
C ALA A 150 23.01 2.87 -8.84
N LEU A 151 21.92 3.66 -8.81
CA LEU A 151 21.44 4.32 -10.01
C LEU A 151 22.41 5.43 -10.48
N PRO A 152 22.54 5.64 -11.81
CA PRO A 152 23.34 6.73 -12.34
C PRO A 152 22.63 8.07 -12.14
N THR A 153 23.20 8.98 -11.33
CA THR A 153 22.59 10.30 -11.05
C THR A 153 22.93 11.36 -12.11
N ASN A 154 23.86 11.06 -13.01
CA ASN A 154 24.30 11.92 -14.10
C ASN A 154 23.58 11.64 -15.44
N ASP A 155 22.76 10.60 -15.50
CA ASP A 155 21.94 10.22 -16.66
C ASP A 155 20.47 10.22 -16.23
N GLN A 156 19.76 11.31 -16.51
CA GLN A 156 18.39 11.50 -16.05
C GLN A 156 17.42 10.44 -16.58
N GLY A 157 17.63 9.96 -17.82
CA GLY A 157 16.79 8.93 -18.41
C GLY A 157 16.94 7.61 -17.66
N LYS A 158 18.17 7.16 -17.48
CA LYS A 158 18.45 5.92 -16.72
C LYS A 158 18.07 6.03 -15.26
N PHE A 159 18.26 7.20 -14.64
CA PHE A 159 17.82 7.43 -13.27
C PHE A 159 16.31 7.27 -13.14
N ALA A 160 15.54 7.91 -14.02
CA ALA A 160 14.09 7.85 -13.99
C ALA A 160 13.55 6.42 -14.24
N ASP A 161 14.12 5.71 -15.22
CA ASP A 161 13.74 4.33 -15.52
C ASP A 161 14.05 3.39 -14.35
N GLY A 162 15.24 3.53 -13.76
CA GLY A 162 15.64 2.79 -12.57
C GLY A 162 14.73 3.08 -11.37
N LEU A 163 14.40 4.35 -11.15
CA LEU A 163 13.54 4.78 -10.07
C LEU A 163 12.12 4.23 -10.21
N LYS A 164 11.60 4.13 -11.45
CA LYS A 164 10.32 3.47 -11.71
C LYS A 164 10.35 2.00 -11.28
N SER A 165 11.38 1.25 -11.67
CA SER A 165 11.50 -0.16 -11.28
C SER A 165 11.60 -0.33 -9.76
N ILE A 166 12.30 0.58 -9.08
CA ILE A 166 12.41 0.61 -7.62
C ILE A 166 11.05 0.90 -6.97
N GLY A 167 10.29 1.85 -7.52
CA GLY A 167 8.93 2.13 -7.07
C GLY A 167 8.02 0.90 -7.16
N ASP A 168 8.05 0.19 -8.29
CA ASP A 168 7.25 -1.03 -8.49
C ASP A 168 7.63 -2.13 -7.45
N GLN A 169 8.93 -2.30 -7.16
CA GLN A 169 9.42 -3.24 -6.14
C GLN A 169 9.01 -2.80 -4.71
N ALA A 170 9.20 -1.52 -4.37
CA ALA A 170 8.80 -0.97 -3.07
C ALA A 170 7.29 -1.13 -2.83
N GLN A 171 6.46 -0.97 -3.86
CA GLN A 171 5.02 -1.20 -3.76
C GLN A 171 4.66 -2.67 -3.48
N GLN A 172 5.39 -3.63 -4.07
CA GLN A 172 5.20 -5.05 -3.78
C GLN A 172 5.57 -5.39 -2.33
N LEU A 173 6.66 -4.82 -1.83
CA LEU A 173 7.10 -5.01 -0.45
C LEU A 173 6.14 -4.38 0.54
N ALA A 174 5.63 -3.18 0.26
CA ALA A 174 4.60 -2.54 1.08
C ALA A 174 3.32 -3.40 1.15
N LYS A 175 2.92 -4.05 0.04
CA LYS A 175 1.80 -4.99 0.04
C LYS A 175 2.09 -6.21 0.91
N LEU A 176 3.29 -6.78 0.83
CA LEU A 176 3.71 -7.91 1.67
C LEU A 176 3.62 -7.55 3.15
N SER A 177 4.21 -6.42 3.57
CA SER A 177 4.10 -5.91 4.94
C SER A 177 2.65 -5.73 5.38
N ASN A 178 1.80 -5.18 4.50
CA ASN A 178 0.40 -4.94 4.83
C ASN A 178 -0.42 -6.23 4.94
N THR A 179 -0.13 -7.25 4.14
CA THR A 179 -0.76 -8.58 4.24
C THR A 179 -0.44 -9.22 5.59
N ALA A 180 0.83 -9.21 6.01
CA ALA A 180 1.24 -9.70 7.32
C ALA A 180 0.48 -9.00 8.45
N MET A 181 0.41 -7.67 8.38
CA MET A 181 -0.29 -6.83 9.35
C MET A 181 -1.80 -7.05 9.34
N THR A 182 -2.41 -7.26 8.18
CA THR A 182 -3.85 -7.50 8.06
C THR A 182 -4.22 -8.84 8.67
N THR A 183 -3.41 -9.88 8.44
CA THR A 183 -3.63 -11.23 8.98
C THR A 183 -3.78 -11.21 10.50
N VAL A 184 -2.90 -10.50 11.21
CA VAL A 184 -2.96 -10.37 12.67
C VAL A 184 -4.06 -9.43 13.17
N GLN A 185 -4.68 -8.64 12.30
CA GLN A 185 -5.78 -7.71 12.63
C GLN A 185 -7.16 -8.25 12.28
N THR A 186 -7.28 -9.53 11.93
CA THR A 186 -8.57 -10.16 11.61
C THR A 186 -9.14 -10.95 12.78
N GLY A 187 -10.45 -11.25 12.73
CA GLY A 187 -11.11 -12.12 13.69
C GLY A 187 -10.99 -11.64 15.14
N ASP A 188 -10.74 -12.57 16.07
CA ASP A 188 -10.62 -12.25 17.49
C ASP A 188 -9.34 -11.49 17.86
N LEU A 189 -8.27 -11.65 17.07
CA LEU A 189 -7.07 -10.82 17.20
C LEU A 189 -7.40 -9.36 16.87
N GLY A 190 -8.10 -9.13 15.76
CA GLY A 190 -8.57 -7.80 15.37
C GLY A 190 -9.40 -7.13 16.47
N LYS A 191 -10.31 -7.87 17.10
CA LYS A 191 -11.09 -7.36 18.24
C LYS A 191 -10.19 -7.02 19.44
N ALA A 192 -9.18 -7.84 19.72
CA ALA A 192 -8.22 -7.59 20.81
C ALA A 192 -7.36 -6.34 20.53
N PHE A 193 -6.81 -6.22 19.33
CA PHE A 193 -6.11 -5.02 18.84
C PHE A 193 -6.97 -3.77 18.96
N ALA A 194 -8.23 -3.86 18.51
CA ALA A 194 -9.18 -2.76 18.56
C ALA A 194 -9.52 -2.35 20.00
N ARG A 195 -9.28 -3.17 21.03
CA ARG A 195 -9.44 -2.80 22.45
C ARG A 195 -8.23 -2.07 23.02
N GLN A 196 -7.05 -2.17 22.40
CA GLN A 196 -5.83 -1.61 22.95
C GLN A 196 -5.67 -0.11 22.64
N PRO A 197 -5.41 0.75 23.64
CA PRO A 197 -5.18 2.17 23.40
C PRO A 197 -3.91 2.44 22.58
N GLY A 198 -2.85 1.64 22.75
CA GLY A 198 -1.60 1.78 22.02
C GLY A 198 -1.73 1.65 20.49
N CYS A 199 -2.64 0.78 20.03
CA CYS A 199 -2.95 0.64 18.61
C CYS A 199 -3.95 1.67 18.08
N ARG A 200 -4.84 2.20 18.92
CA ARG A 200 -5.73 3.31 18.54
C ARG A 200 -4.97 4.62 18.36
N ALA A 201 -4.01 4.93 19.22
CA ALA A 201 -3.20 6.15 19.09
C ALA A 201 -2.34 6.15 17.81
N ALA A 202 -1.87 4.98 17.39
CA ALA A 202 -1.25 4.83 16.07
C ALA A 202 -2.28 5.07 14.94
N ALA A 203 -3.55 4.72 15.10
CA ALA A 203 -4.59 5.04 14.12
C ALA A 203 -5.06 6.52 14.18
N ASP A 204 -5.08 7.17 15.34
CA ASP A 204 -5.56 8.55 15.55
C ASP A 204 -4.54 9.66 15.26
N ALA A 205 -3.23 9.34 15.23
CA ALA A 205 -2.24 10.22 14.61
C ALA A 205 -2.48 10.41 13.09
N SER A 206 -3.46 9.69 12.54
CA SER A 206 -3.98 9.85 11.19
C SER A 206 -5.07 10.94 11.19
N GLY A 207 -4.72 12.15 10.77
CA GLY A 207 -5.73 13.08 10.29
C GLY A 207 -6.44 12.47 9.07
N SER A 208 -7.66 11.97 9.25
CA SER A 208 -8.51 11.58 8.13
C SER A 208 -8.91 12.84 7.33
N PRO A 209 -8.80 12.86 5.99
CA PRO A 209 -9.52 13.85 5.21
C PRO A 209 -11.03 13.60 5.39
N ALA A 210 -11.76 14.65 5.77
CA ALA A 210 -13.21 14.61 5.87
C ALA A 210 -13.81 14.13 4.53
N PRO A 211 -14.89 13.31 4.54
CA PRO A 211 -15.61 13.04 3.32
C PRO A 211 -16.14 14.37 2.79
N ASN A 212 -15.72 14.76 1.59
CA ASN A 212 -16.35 15.85 0.85
C ASN A 212 -17.84 15.51 0.72
N ALA A 213 -18.65 16.10 1.60
CA ALA A 213 -20.08 16.21 1.39
C ALA A 213 -20.27 16.95 0.06
N ALA A 214 -20.73 16.22 -0.95
CA ALA A 214 -21.23 16.83 -2.17
C ALA A 214 -22.33 17.82 -1.78
N PRO A 215 -22.32 19.08 -2.25
CA PRO A 215 -23.44 19.96 -2.04
C PRO A 215 -24.63 19.41 -2.83
N SER A 216 -25.65 18.96 -2.10
CA SER A 216 -27.00 18.81 -2.60
C SER A 216 -27.47 20.14 -3.18
N GLY A 217 -27.71 20.17 -4.49
CA GLY A 217 -28.29 21.29 -5.20
C GLY A 217 -29.25 20.76 -6.27
N SER A 218 -30.53 20.79 -5.94
CA SER A 218 -31.66 20.51 -6.83
C SER A 218 -31.63 21.37 -8.11
N GLY A 219 -32.12 20.79 -9.22
CA GLY A 219 -32.57 21.58 -10.37
C GLY A 219 -32.60 20.82 -11.70
N SER A 220 -33.64 20.02 -11.93
CA SER A 220 -34.11 19.74 -13.31
C SER A 220 -34.50 21.05 -14.00
N PRO A 221 -34.42 21.11 -15.34
CA PRO A 221 -35.70 21.19 -16.04
C PRO A 221 -35.82 20.22 -17.21
N ALA A 222 -37.09 20.03 -17.55
CA ALA A 222 -37.66 19.07 -18.47
C ALA A 222 -37.42 19.41 -19.95
N ALA A 223 -37.68 18.38 -20.76
CA ALA A 223 -37.74 18.39 -22.21
C ALA A 223 -38.76 19.40 -22.79
N SER A 224 -38.49 19.86 -24.00
CA SER A 224 -39.52 20.27 -24.95
C SER A 224 -39.24 19.69 -26.33
N THR A 225 -40.29 19.11 -26.88
CA THR A 225 -40.44 18.37 -28.14
C THR A 225 -40.55 19.27 -29.36
N GLY A 226 -40.03 18.82 -30.50
CA GLY A 226 -40.34 19.37 -31.83
C GLY A 226 -39.87 18.45 -32.96
N ALA A 227 -40.81 17.75 -33.62
CA ALA A 227 -40.66 16.76 -34.68
C ALA A 227 -40.54 17.43 -36.10
N SER A 228 -39.59 17.04 -36.97
CA SER A 228 -39.67 16.08 -38.13
C SER A 228 -40.06 16.75 -39.48
N PRO A 229 -39.89 16.18 -40.72
CA PRO A 229 -39.27 14.90 -41.18
C PRO A 229 -38.37 15.00 -42.45
N GLY A 230 -37.74 13.88 -42.87
CA GLY A 230 -37.24 13.66 -44.24
C GLY A 230 -36.29 12.46 -44.40
N ALA A 231 -36.79 11.31 -44.85
CA ALA A 231 -36.10 10.01 -45.08
C ALA A 231 -35.57 9.87 -46.54
N PRO A 232 -35.19 8.67 -47.05
CA PRO A 232 -34.06 7.77 -46.72
C PRO A 232 -33.26 7.33 -47.98
N SER A 233 -32.17 6.55 -47.83
CA SER A 233 -31.75 5.42 -48.70
C SER A 233 -30.39 4.86 -48.24
N SER A 234 -30.30 3.62 -47.76
CA SER A 234 -30.05 2.36 -48.52
C SER A 234 -28.56 2.11 -48.82
N GLY A 235 -28.00 1.02 -48.29
CA GLY A 235 -26.72 0.49 -48.75
C GLY A 235 -26.01 -0.44 -47.75
N SER A 236 -26.37 -1.72 -47.76
CA SER A 236 -25.48 -2.83 -47.38
C SER A 236 -24.88 -3.41 -48.68
N PRO A 237 -23.73 -4.11 -48.69
CA PRO A 237 -23.78 -5.53 -48.32
C PRO A 237 -22.51 -6.11 -47.65
N ALA A 238 -22.64 -7.39 -47.29
CA ALA A 238 -21.66 -8.30 -46.69
C ALA A 238 -20.87 -9.14 -47.72
N ALA A 239 -19.85 -9.87 -47.21
CA ALA A 239 -19.21 -11.14 -47.66
C ALA A 239 -17.68 -11.02 -47.52
N GLY A 240 -16.87 -12.00 -47.09
CA GLY A 240 -17.05 -13.43 -46.83
C GLY A 240 -15.79 -14.18 -47.30
N GLY A 241 -15.21 -15.07 -46.47
CA GLY A 241 -14.56 -16.32 -46.93
C GLY A 241 -13.04 -16.56 -46.75
N SER A 242 -12.73 -17.46 -45.80
CA SER A 242 -11.84 -18.64 -45.79
C SER A 242 -10.57 -18.82 -46.67
N ALA A 243 -9.47 -19.26 -46.02
CA ALA A 243 -8.64 -20.45 -46.32
C ALA A 243 -7.57 -20.61 -45.21
N SER A 244 -7.61 -21.60 -44.31
CA SER A 244 -7.12 -22.99 -44.40
C SER A 244 -5.66 -23.18 -44.83
N GLY A 245 -4.84 -23.70 -43.90
CA GLY A 245 -3.50 -24.22 -44.13
C GLY A 245 -2.85 -24.75 -42.84
N SER A 246 -3.09 -26.03 -42.51
CA SER A 246 -2.22 -26.83 -41.63
C SER A 246 -1.21 -27.59 -42.51
N PRO A 247 -0.02 -27.99 -42.01
CA PRO A 247 0.04 -29.29 -41.31
C PRO A 247 1.04 -29.40 -40.14
N SER A 248 0.68 -30.32 -39.23
CA SER A 248 1.47 -31.38 -38.57
C SER A 248 2.90 -31.12 -38.04
N GLY A 249 3.07 -31.36 -36.74
CA GLY A 249 4.37 -31.68 -36.11
C GLY A 249 4.30 -31.80 -34.58
N SER A 250 4.30 -33.02 -34.06
CA SER A 250 4.56 -33.39 -32.65
C SER A 250 5.27 -34.76 -32.68
N PRO A 251 5.91 -35.25 -31.61
CA PRO A 251 6.46 -34.59 -30.40
C PRO A 251 7.94 -34.99 -30.19
N SER A 252 8.62 -34.46 -29.16
CA SER A 252 9.80 -35.15 -28.58
C SER A 252 9.99 -34.79 -27.11
N ALA A 253 9.89 -35.82 -26.29
CA ALA A 253 10.26 -35.87 -24.89
C ALA A 253 11.72 -36.34 -24.74
N GLY A 254 12.32 -36.04 -23.59
CA GLY A 254 13.60 -36.60 -23.13
C GLY A 254 14.46 -35.51 -22.48
N GLY A 255 14.98 -35.63 -21.25
CA GLY A 255 14.94 -36.71 -20.28
C GLY A 255 15.61 -36.25 -18.98
N SER A 256 15.26 -36.90 -17.88
CA SER A 256 16.01 -36.85 -16.63
C SER A 256 17.38 -37.53 -16.77
N PRO A 257 18.31 -37.25 -15.85
CA PRO A 257 18.89 -38.37 -15.14
C PRO A 257 18.88 -38.21 -13.61
N SER A 258 18.77 -39.37 -12.96
CA SER A 258 18.81 -39.65 -11.53
C SER A 258 20.22 -40.05 -11.06
N GLY A 259 20.50 -39.87 -9.77
CA GLY A 259 21.49 -40.62 -8.95
C GLY A 259 22.93 -40.10 -9.02
N ASN A 260 23.78 -40.18 -7.98
CA ASN A 260 23.74 -40.95 -6.75
C ASN A 260 24.90 -40.51 -5.81
N GLY A 261 24.79 -40.76 -4.49
CA GLY A 261 25.94 -40.97 -3.59
C GLY A 261 26.21 -39.86 -2.57
N SER A 262 25.73 -39.92 -1.32
CA SER A 262 26.26 -40.70 -0.17
C SER A 262 27.51 -40.09 0.46
N GLY A 263 27.38 -39.55 1.69
CA GLY A 263 28.49 -39.11 2.54
C GLY A 263 28.01 -38.66 3.93
N SER A 264 27.97 -39.61 4.86
CA SER A 264 27.58 -39.50 6.28
C SER A 264 28.63 -38.77 7.17
N PRO A 265 28.35 -38.52 8.46
CA PRO A 265 28.87 -37.38 9.23
C PRO A 265 30.16 -37.69 10.00
N SER A 266 30.81 -36.65 10.51
CA SER A 266 31.82 -36.78 11.58
C SER A 266 31.60 -35.67 12.60
N GLY A 267 31.30 -36.08 13.82
CA GLY A 267 31.38 -35.24 15.01
C GLY A 267 32.80 -35.18 15.58
N SER A 268 32.87 -34.79 16.85
CA SER A 268 34.06 -34.56 17.72
C SER A 268 34.52 -33.11 17.70
N ALA A 269 34.85 -32.42 18.80
CA ALA A 269 34.81 -32.71 20.23
C ALA A 269 35.07 -31.39 20.99
N SER A 270 34.51 -31.27 22.20
CA SER A 270 35.03 -30.38 23.25
C SER A 270 36.17 -31.07 24.00
N PRO A 271 37.19 -30.33 24.45
CA PRO A 271 37.47 -30.14 25.89
C PRO A 271 37.91 -28.68 26.17
N SER A 272 37.91 -28.06 27.36
CA SER A 272 37.75 -28.39 28.78
C SER A 272 37.18 -27.17 29.49
#